data_AF-A0AAN0NGT5-F1
#
_entry.id   AF-A0AAN0NGT5-F1
#
_cell.length_a   1.000
_cell.length_b   1.000
_cell.length_c   1.000
_cell.angle_alpha   90.00
_cell.angle_beta   90.00
_cell.angle_gamma   90.00
#
_symmetry.space_group_name_H-M   'P 1'
#
loop_
_entity.id
_entity.type
_entity.pdbx_description
1 polymer ?
#
loop_
_entity_poly.entity_id
_entity_poly.type
_entity_poly.pdbx_seq_one_letter_code
_entity_poly.pdbx_strand_id
1 'polypeptide(L)'
;MIERAVGAAQLFGSLAPSLLTAPEKCAPILKSFVDVKSDFSFIGVLPLDGITRCSSAERVLDFSGFPNFQNIMETQQPAIEINQAAPASGESVFIISEPFDIDGTFAGFVSISVPHSRLQENTEEMENLGLIDLITFNDDGTMLTSRKGFDAAQAELPADIALAALYGSDAVKFRANNQRGVERRYSVVQIEGSPASMIAIWATDQGIESNLSKILVPGLFPALMWFASMGVAMLAMNTLVLSHLRQLRKKMGVFADTRELIRPGESTLLKPLELEDLEANFARMSEAILRDEAGIENALREKGVLVKEIHHRVKNNLQLISSIINMQIRGARHEETKTTLRQVQDRVVSLATIHRDLYQSQEGGGSM
;
A
#
# COMPACT_ATOMS: atom_id res chain seq x y z
N MET A 1 -17.90 38.44 16.40
CA MET A 1 -17.81 39.47 17.46
C MET A 1 -17.42 40.83 16.87
N ILE A 2 -16.33 40.90 16.08
CA ILE A 2 -15.89 42.12 15.39
C ILE A 2 -17.01 42.78 14.57
N GLU A 3 -17.73 42.04 13.73
CA GLU A 3 -18.89 42.57 12.98
C GLU A 3 -19.98 43.19 13.86
N ARG A 4 -20.25 42.60 15.03
CA ARG A 4 -21.24 43.16 15.97
C ARG A 4 -20.76 44.47 16.59
N ALA A 5 -19.46 44.58 16.83
CA ALA A 5 -18.84 45.79 17.36
C ALA A 5 -18.81 46.90 16.29
N VAL A 6 -18.47 46.58 15.03
CA VAL A 6 -18.57 47.50 13.89
C VAL A 6 -20.02 48.00 13.73
N GLY A 7 -20.99 47.09 13.71
CA GLY A 7 -22.40 47.48 13.59
C GLY A 7 -22.90 48.34 14.76
N ALA A 8 -22.44 48.09 15.98
CA ALA A 8 -22.74 48.94 17.12
C ALA A 8 -22.08 50.33 17.00
N ALA A 9 -20.83 50.39 16.54
CA ALA A 9 -20.11 51.65 16.36
C ALA A 9 -20.77 52.52 15.28
N GLN A 10 -21.20 51.91 14.17
CA GLN A 10 -21.97 52.60 13.11
C GLN A 10 -23.32 53.12 13.62
N LEU A 11 -24.04 52.32 14.41
CA LEU A 11 -25.31 52.75 15.03
C LEU A 11 -25.09 53.99 15.90
N PHE A 12 -24.12 53.95 16.81
CA PHE A 12 -23.85 55.08 17.69
C PHE A 12 -23.20 56.26 16.96
N GLY A 13 -22.48 56.03 15.87
CA GLY A 13 -22.00 57.09 14.96
C GLY A 13 -23.15 57.91 14.41
N SER A 14 -24.23 57.26 13.96
CA SER A 14 -25.43 57.97 13.49
C SER A 14 -26.17 58.75 14.59
N LEU A 15 -25.99 58.36 15.86
CA LEU A 15 -26.59 59.02 17.03
C LEU A 15 -25.67 60.06 17.68
N ALA A 16 -24.38 60.08 17.32
CA ALA A 16 -23.35 60.89 17.96
C ALA A 16 -23.68 62.41 17.98
N PRO A 17 -24.20 63.03 16.90
CA PRO A 17 -24.57 64.45 16.93
C PRO A 17 -25.62 64.75 18.01
N SER A 18 -26.62 63.87 18.17
CA SER A 18 -27.66 64.02 19.20
C SER A 18 -27.09 63.81 20.61
N LEU A 19 -26.19 62.83 20.78
CA LEU A 19 -25.55 62.53 22.06
C LEU A 19 -24.62 63.67 22.53
N LEU A 20 -23.93 64.35 21.60
CA LEU A 20 -23.06 65.48 21.90
C LEU A 20 -23.82 66.73 22.38
N THR A 21 -25.06 66.93 21.93
CA THR A 21 -25.89 68.07 22.39
C THR A 21 -26.46 67.91 23.80
N ALA A 22 -26.47 66.68 24.33
CA ALA A 22 -26.97 66.37 25.68
C ALA A 22 -25.99 65.46 26.45
N PRO A 23 -24.79 65.95 26.81
CA PRO A 23 -23.72 65.14 27.40
C PRO A 23 -24.13 64.47 28.73
N GLU A 24 -24.99 65.10 29.53
CA GLU A 24 -25.50 64.54 30.79
C GLU A 24 -26.36 63.28 30.60
N LYS A 25 -27.02 63.13 29.44
CA LYS A 25 -27.82 61.95 29.11
C LYS A 25 -27.01 60.91 28.33
N CYS A 26 -25.93 61.32 27.67
CA CYS A 26 -25.12 60.40 26.88
C CYS A 26 -24.46 59.31 27.72
N ALA A 27 -23.71 59.69 28.77
CA ALA A 27 -22.93 58.75 29.57
C ALA A 27 -23.77 57.58 30.12
N PRO A 28 -24.96 57.79 30.73
CA PRO A 28 -25.79 56.68 31.21
C PRO A 28 -26.38 55.80 30.10
N ILE A 29 -26.65 56.34 28.90
CA ILE A 29 -27.10 55.54 27.75
C ILE A 29 -25.99 54.60 27.29
N LEU A 30 -24.79 55.15 27.11
CA LEU A 30 -23.61 54.41 26.69
C LEU A 30 -23.18 53.36 27.74
N LYS A 31 -23.26 53.72 29.02
CA LYS A 31 -23.02 52.79 30.12
C LYS A 31 -24.03 51.65 30.14
N SER A 32 -25.32 51.95 30.04
CA SER A 32 -26.37 50.93 29.97
C SER A 32 -26.16 49.96 28.82
N PHE A 33 -25.73 50.47 27.65
CA PHE A 33 -25.39 49.61 26.51
C PHE A 33 -24.27 48.62 26.82
N VAL A 34 -23.16 49.09 27.41
CA VAL A 34 -22.02 48.23 27.81
C VAL A 34 -22.42 47.25 28.91
N ASP A 35 -23.20 47.68 29.89
CA ASP A 35 -23.67 46.83 30.99
C ASP A 35 -24.61 45.71 30.48
N VAL A 36 -25.44 45.98 29.46
CA VAL A 36 -26.32 44.98 28.82
C VAL A 36 -25.56 44.07 27.84
N LYS A 37 -24.57 44.62 27.13
CA LYS A 37 -23.72 43.90 26.16
C LYS A 37 -22.33 43.71 26.75
N SER A 38 -22.18 42.68 27.59
CA SER A 38 -20.94 42.31 28.28
C SER A 38 -19.76 41.91 27.36
N ASP A 39 -19.98 41.90 26.05
CA ASP A 39 -18.99 41.75 25.00
C ASP A 39 -18.06 42.99 24.89
N PHE A 40 -18.51 44.16 25.35
CA PHE A 40 -17.78 45.43 25.28
C PHE A 40 -17.29 45.86 26.66
N SER A 41 -16.15 46.56 26.71
CA SER A 41 -15.64 47.19 27.94
C SER A 41 -15.82 48.70 27.96
N PHE A 42 -15.93 49.32 26.79
CA PHE A 42 -16.06 50.76 26.67
C PHE A 42 -16.75 51.16 25.36
N ILE A 43 -17.48 52.27 25.40
CA ILE A 43 -17.92 53.00 24.22
C ILE A 43 -17.83 54.51 24.51
N GLY A 44 -17.35 55.28 23.56
CA GLY A 44 -17.23 56.73 23.71
C GLY A 44 -17.29 57.47 22.38
N VAL A 45 -17.78 58.70 22.44
CA VAL A 45 -17.71 59.64 21.33
C VAL A 45 -16.42 60.44 21.47
N LEU A 46 -15.58 60.40 20.45
CA LEU A 46 -14.27 61.04 20.38
C LEU A 46 -14.34 62.18 19.35
N PRO A 47 -14.51 63.44 19.80
CA PRO A 47 -14.51 64.60 18.92
C PRO A 47 -13.10 64.95 18.45
N LEU A 48 -13.00 65.89 17.50
CA LEU A 48 -11.72 66.39 16.95
C LEU A 48 -10.75 66.97 18.01
N ASP A 49 -11.27 67.42 19.15
CA ASP A 49 -10.44 67.95 20.26
C ASP A 49 -9.75 66.85 21.07
N GLY A 50 -10.07 65.58 20.80
CA GLY A 50 -9.51 64.42 21.50
C GLY A 50 -10.07 64.22 22.92
N ILE A 51 -11.03 65.04 23.35
CA ILE A 51 -11.57 65.01 24.72
C ILE A 51 -12.97 64.38 24.70
N THR A 52 -13.04 63.13 25.13
CA THR A 52 -14.30 62.39 25.25
C THR A 52 -15.03 62.78 26.54
N ARG A 53 -16.11 63.54 26.38
CA ARG A 53 -17.04 63.92 27.48
C ARG A 53 -18.27 63.01 27.57
N CYS A 54 -18.49 62.20 26.54
CA CYS A 54 -19.66 61.36 26.34
C CYS A 54 -19.17 59.92 26.15
N SER A 55 -19.12 59.15 27.24
CA SER A 55 -18.65 57.75 27.25
C SER A 55 -19.28 56.91 28.35
N SER A 56 -19.16 55.59 28.22
CA SER A 56 -19.60 54.61 29.23
C SER A 56 -18.76 54.62 30.52
N ALA A 57 -17.62 55.32 30.54
CA ALA A 57 -16.77 55.43 31.73
C ALA A 57 -17.27 56.50 32.73
N GLU A 58 -18.32 57.25 32.38
CA GLU A 58 -18.95 58.30 33.20
C GLU A 58 -17.97 59.37 33.73
N ARG A 59 -16.84 59.55 33.03
CA ARG A 59 -15.82 60.55 33.33
C ARG A 59 -15.24 61.12 32.04
N VAL A 60 -14.64 62.30 32.13
CA VAL A 60 -13.92 62.91 31.00
C VAL A 60 -12.62 62.16 30.79
N LEU A 61 -12.36 61.79 29.53
CA LEU A 61 -11.15 61.11 29.09
C LEU A 61 -10.48 61.94 28.00
N ASP A 62 -9.15 62.06 28.09
CA ASP A 62 -8.33 62.72 27.09
C ASP A 62 -7.55 61.67 26.30
N PHE A 63 -7.81 61.61 24.99
CA PHE A 63 -7.18 60.71 24.03
C PHE A 63 -6.29 61.47 23.03
N SER A 64 -6.11 62.79 23.19
CA SER A 64 -5.28 63.61 22.28
C SER A 64 -3.82 63.15 22.23
N GLY A 65 -3.32 62.57 23.32
CA GLY A 65 -1.98 61.98 23.42
C GLY A 65 -1.89 60.50 23.04
N PHE A 66 -2.96 59.90 22.52
CA PHE A 66 -2.98 58.48 22.20
C PHE A 66 -2.15 58.19 20.92
N PRO A 67 -1.38 57.07 20.87
CA PRO A 67 -0.69 56.66 19.65
C PRO A 67 -1.68 56.60 18.48
N ASN A 68 -1.24 57.02 17.29
CA ASN A 68 -2.03 57.05 16.06
C ASN A 68 -3.27 57.98 16.04
N PHE A 69 -3.56 58.74 17.11
CA PHE A 69 -4.69 59.69 17.13
C PHE A 69 -4.70 60.64 15.93
N GLN A 70 -3.54 61.23 15.60
CA GLN A 70 -3.43 62.12 14.44
C GLN A 70 -3.69 61.39 13.11
N ASN A 71 -3.15 60.18 12.96
CA ASN A 71 -3.31 59.39 11.75
C ASN A 71 -4.78 59.02 11.50
N ILE A 72 -5.52 58.64 12.55
CA ILE A 72 -6.95 58.31 12.44
C ILE A 72 -7.77 59.57 12.09
N MET A 73 -7.46 60.72 12.70
CA MET A 73 -8.14 61.99 12.42
C MET A 73 -7.87 62.52 11.01
N GLU A 74 -6.69 62.25 10.45
CA GLU A 74 -6.32 62.62 9.08
C GLU A 74 -6.95 61.70 8.03
N THR A 75 -7.02 60.39 8.30
CA THR A 75 -7.57 59.40 7.36
C THR A 75 -9.09 59.45 7.25
N GLN A 76 -9.80 59.80 8.34
CA GLN A 76 -11.28 59.92 8.37
C GLN A 76 -12.02 58.64 7.94
N GLN A 77 -11.37 57.49 8.07
CA GLN A 77 -11.90 56.19 7.66
C GLN A 77 -12.11 55.29 8.88
N PRO A 78 -12.98 54.27 8.78
CA PRO A 78 -13.12 53.25 9.81
C PRO A 78 -11.77 52.62 10.14
N ALA A 79 -11.44 52.56 11.43
CA ALA A 79 -10.15 52.08 11.91
C ALA A 79 -10.34 51.01 13.00
N ILE A 80 -9.44 50.04 13.01
CA ILE A 80 -9.33 49.06 14.10
C ILE A 80 -7.94 49.13 14.67
N GLU A 81 -7.87 49.45 15.95
CA GLU A 81 -6.62 49.60 16.68
C GLU A 81 -6.57 48.69 17.90
N ILE A 82 -5.37 48.57 18.48
CA ILE A 82 -5.15 47.86 19.72
C ILE A 82 -4.63 48.83 20.75
N ASN A 83 -5.15 48.70 21.97
CA ASN A 83 -4.55 49.31 23.13
C ASN A 83 -4.32 48.24 24.20
N GLN A 84 -3.05 48.01 24.55
CA GLN A 84 -2.67 47.03 25.56
C GLN A 84 -2.99 47.47 26.99
N ALA A 85 -3.20 48.76 27.22
CA ALA A 85 -3.53 49.35 28.51
C ALA A 85 -4.54 50.50 28.34
N ALA A 86 -5.79 50.16 28.05
CA ALA A 86 -6.84 51.15 27.77
C ALA A 86 -7.03 52.13 28.94
N PRO A 87 -6.95 53.46 28.75
CA PRO A 87 -7.12 54.44 29.83
C PRO A 87 -8.46 54.35 30.56
N ALA A 88 -9.48 53.79 29.91
CA ALA A 88 -10.81 53.59 30.46
C ALA A 88 -10.92 52.37 31.38
N SER A 89 -10.41 51.20 30.96
CA SER A 89 -10.58 49.91 31.65
C SER A 89 -9.30 49.31 32.25
N GLY A 90 -8.12 49.73 31.79
CA GLY A 90 -6.82 49.15 32.16
C GLY A 90 -6.52 47.81 31.50
N GLU A 91 -7.40 47.32 30.61
CA GLU A 91 -7.28 46.04 29.92
C GLU A 91 -6.70 46.18 28.51
N SER A 92 -6.25 45.06 27.93
CA SER A 92 -5.91 44.97 26.51
C SER A 92 -7.19 44.84 25.67
N VAL A 93 -7.46 45.84 24.84
CA VAL A 93 -8.69 45.96 24.05
C VAL A 93 -8.43 46.24 22.58
N PHE A 94 -9.33 45.72 21.74
CA PHE A 94 -9.53 46.19 20.37
C PHE A 94 -10.40 47.42 20.38
N ILE A 95 -9.96 48.49 19.73
CA ILE A 95 -10.73 49.71 19.55
C ILE A 95 -11.23 49.71 18.11
N ILE A 96 -12.55 49.76 17.94
CA ILE A 96 -13.20 49.90 16.64
C ILE A 96 -13.76 51.30 16.58
N SER A 97 -13.25 52.10 15.64
CA SER A 97 -13.58 53.51 15.48
C SER A 97 -14.31 53.73 14.17
N GLU A 98 -15.54 54.21 14.26
CA GLU A 98 -16.37 54.57 13.11
C GLU A 98 -16.53 56.09 13.03
N PRO A 99 -16.29 56.71 11.86
CA PRO A 99 -16.41 58.16 11.71
C PRO A 99 -17.87 58.61 11.84
N PHE A 100 -18.07 59.83 12.33
CA PHE A 100 -19.39 60.47 12.30
C PHE A 100 -19.27 61.92 11.84
N ASP A 101 -20.34 62.39 11.20
CA ASP A 101 -20.45 63.74 10.66
C ASP A 101 -21.50 64.55 11.42
N ILE A 102 -21.26 65.85 11.52
CA ILE A 102 -22.27 66.84 11.93
C ILE A 102 -22.50 67.74 10.70
N ASP A 103 -23.75 67.76 10.21
CA ASP A 103 -24.15 68.53 9.04
C ASP A 103 -23.28 68.27 7.79
N GLY A 104 -22.85 67.03 7.60
CA GLY A 104 -22.00 66.59 6.48
C GLY A 104 -20.53 66.97 6.60
N THR A 105 -20.10 67.45 7.77
CA THR A 105 -18.69 67.70 8.08
C THR A 105 -18.20 66.69 9.11
N PHE A 106 -17.07 66.05 8.82
CA PHE A 106 -16.40 65.12 9.74
C PHE A 106 -16.17 65.76 11.11
N ALA A 107 -16.71 65.13 12.15
CA ALA A 107 -16.74 65.68 13.51
C ALA A 107 -16.00 64.80 14.54
N GLY A 108 -15.57 63.60 14.15
CA GLY A 108 -14.79 62.69 14.97
C GLY A 108 -15.21 61.24 14.79
N PHE A 109 -14.94 60.42 15.81
CA PHE A 109 -15.21 58.99 15.79
C PHE A 109 -16.07 58.54 16.96
N VAL A 110 -16.87 57.50 16.76
CA VAL A 110 -17.39 56.68 17.85
C VAL A 110 -16.50 55.46 17.98
N SER A 111 -15.94 55.28 19.18
CA SER A 111 -15.00 54.20 19.46
C SER A 111 -15.61 53.20 20.43
N ILE A 112 -15.58 51.92 20.08
CA ILE A 112 -16.01 50.80 20.92
C ILE A 112 -14.80 49.94 21.26
N SER A 113 -14.64 49.59 22.54
CA SER A 113 -13.57 48.70 23.00
C SER A 113 -14.08 47.30 23.31
N VAL A 114 -13.43 46.30 22.69
CA VAL A 114 -13.68 44.88 22.90
C VAL A 114 -12.47 44.26 23.60
N PRO A 115 -12.58 43.71 24.82
CA PRO A 115 -11.46 43.06 25.49
C PRO A 115 -10.94 41.84 24.71
N HIS A 116 -9.62 41.66 24.64
CA HIS A 116 -9.01 40.53 23.94
C HIS A 116 -9.43 39.18 24.54
N SER A 117 -9.66 39.15 25.86
CA SER A 117 -10.12 37.95 26.59
C SER A 117 -11.48 37.43 26.11
N ARG A 118 -12.32 38.28 25.49
CA ARG A 118 -13.65 37.90 25.02
C ARG A 118 -13.64 37.26 23.63
N LEU A 119 -12.54 37.35 22.90
CA LEU A 119 -12.39 36.76 21.56
C LEU A 119 -11.87 35.31 21.58
N GLN A 120 -11.49 34.80 22.76
CA GLN A 120 -11.04 33.42 22.94
C GLN A 120 -12.25 32.48 23.17
N GLU A 121 -12.90 32.00 22.10
CA GLU A 121 -13.95 30.96 22.21
C GLU A 121 -13.62 29.68 21.40
N ASN A 122 -13.96 28.54 22.02
CA ASN A 122 -13.90 27.12 21.57
C ASN A 122 -12.78 26.71 20.61
N THR A 123 -11.65 26.35 21.22
CA THR A 123 -10.36 26.15 20.53
C THR A 123 -9.94 24.68 20.38
N GLU A 124 -10.51 23.76 21.16
CA GLU A 124 -10.04 22.36 21.22
C GLU A 124 -10.25 21.60 19.90
N GLU A 125 -11.37 21.80 19.20
CA GLU A 125 -11.65 21.12 17.93
C GLU A 125 -10.70 21.56 16.81
N MET A 126 -10.38 22.85 16.73
CA MET A 126 -9.48 23.37 15.70
C MET A 126 -8.01 23.02 15.98
N GLU A 127 -7.61 22.96 17.25
CA GLU A 127 -6.28 22.47 17.63
C GLU A 127 -6.07 21.01 17.25
N ASN A 128 -7.09 20.16 17.42
CA ASN A 128 -7.06 18.76 16.96
C ASN A 128 -6.93 18.64 15.43
N LEU A 129 -7.39 19.63 14.68
CA LEU A 129 -7.21 19.72 13.23
C LEU A 129 -5.84 20.32 12.83
N GLY A 130 -4.98 20.61 13.81
CA GLY A 130 -3.64 21.13 13.59
C GLY A 130 -3.56 22.65 13.47
N LEU A 131 -4.57 23.41 13.93
CA LEU A 131 -4.50 24.87 13.99
C LEU A 131 -3.48 25.32 15.06
N ILE A 132 -2.41 25.97 14.61
CA ILE A 132 -1.35 26.48 15.47
C ILE A 132 -1.73 27.82 16.05
N ASP A 133 -2.18 28.76 15.22
CA ASP A 133 -2.59 30.10 15.66
C ASP A 133 -3.62 30.68 14.68
N LEU A 134 -4.41 31.62 15.19
CA LEU A 134 -5.33 32.43 14.42
C LEU A 134 -5.03 33.89 14.76
N ILE A 135 -4.61 34.63 13.75
CA ILE A 135 -4.15 36.01 13.88
C ILE A 135 -5.05 36.87 13.02
N THR A 136 -5.53 37.99 13.54
CA THR A 136 -6.10 39.05 12.71
C THR A 136 -5.09 40.19 12.58
N PHE A 137 -5.09 40.91 11.46
CA PHE A 137 -4.20 42.02 11.18
C PHE A 137 -4.91 43.09 10.34
N ASN A 138 -4.45 44.34 10.42
CA ASN A 138 -4.95 45.46 9.62
C ASN A 138 -4.22 45.56 8.26
N ASP A 139 -4.50 46.62 7.50
CA ASP A 139 -3.91 46.89 6.19
C ASP A 139 -2.41 47.21 6.21
N ASP A 140 -1.91 47.84 7.27
CA ASP A 140 -0.48 48.10 7.46
C ASP A 140 0.33 46.86 7.92
N GLY A 141 -0.35 45.74 8.20
CA GLY A 141 0.27 44.48 8.62
C GLY A 141 0.52 44.35 10.12
N THR A 142 0.02 45.27 10.93
CA THR A 142 0.01 45.18 12.40
C THR A 142 -0.95 44.08 12.84
N MET A 143 -0.44 43.14 13.65
CA MET A 143 -1.26 42.09 14.24
C MET A 143 -2.25 42.69 15.23
N LEU A 144 -3.54 42.48 14.96
CA LEU A 144 -4.67 42.80 15.81
C LEU A 144 -4.86 41.72 16.87
N THR A 145 -5.24 40.49 16.51
CA THR A 145 -5.41 39.41 17.50
C THR A 145 -4.33 38.35 17.34
N SER A 146 -4.05 37.63 18.42
CA SER A 146 -3.44 36.30 18.34
C SER A 146 -4.07 35.42 19.41
N ARG A 147 -4.31 34.15 19.06
CA ARG A 147 -4.80 33.15 20.01
C ARG A 147 -3.73 32.75 21.02
N LYS A 148 -2.46 32.68 20.60
CA LYS A 148 -1.32 32.30 21.45
C LYS A 148 -0.56 33.46 22.09
N GLY A 149 -0.97 34.69 21.76
CA GLY A 149 -0.28 35.92 22.15
C GLY A 149 0.73 36.36 21.10
N PHE A 150 0.94 37.67 21.02
CA PHE A 150 1.70 38.31 19.93
C PHE A 150 3.14 37.82 19.80
N ASP A 151 3.84 37.61 20.91
CA ASP A 151 5.23 37.14 20.89
C ASP A 151 5.35 35.74 20.27
N ALA A 152 4.42 34.84 20.62
CA ALA A 152 4.37 33.49 20.07
C ALA A 152 3.91 33.49 18.61
N ALA A 153 2.96 34.37 18.27
CA ALA A 153 2.45 34.55 16.92
C ALA A 153 3.54 35.01 15.95
N GLN A 154 4.39 35.96 16.38
CA GLN A 154 5.44 36.51 15.53
C GLN A 154 6.41 35.43 15.05
N ALA A 155 6.70 34.42 15.88
CA ALA A 155 7.55 33.30 15.50
C ALA A 155 6.91 32.31 14.51
N GLU A 156 5.58 32.34 14.35
CA GLU A 156 4.82 31.46 13.47
C GLU A 156 4.45 32.12 12.12
N LEU A 157 4.55 33.44 12.02
CA LEU A 157 4.33 34.17 10.77
C LEU A 157 5.33 33.75 9.66
N PRO A 158 4.93 33.89 8.37
CA PRO A 158 5.82 33.62 7.25
C PRO A 158 7.11 34.44 7.35
N ALA A 159 8.26 33.82 7.09
CA ALA A 159 9.56 34.51 7.11
C ALA A 159 9.70 35.49 5.93
N ASP A 160 9.21 35.09 4.75
CA ASP A 160 9.49 35.78 3.49
C ASP A 160 8.33 36.66 2.99
N ILE A 161 7.23 36.74 3.73
CA ILE A 161 6.01 37.45 3.31
C ILE A 161 5.54 38.35 4.45
N ALA A 162 5.51 39.66 4.19
CA ALA A 162 4.96 40.64 5.12
C ALA A 162 3.43 40.53 5.19
N LEU A 163 2.86 40.72 6.38
CA LEU A 163 1.40 40.67 6.58
C LEU A 163 0.65 41.70 5.73
N ALA A 164 1.18 42.92 5.59
CA ALA A 164 0.59 43.97 4.74
C ALA A 164 0.42 43.51 3.28
N ALA A 165 1.32 42.66 2.75
CA ALA A 165 1.21 42.14 1.39
C ALA A 165 0.10 41.09 1.23
N LEU A 166 -0.42 40.55 2.33
CA LEU A 166 -1.52 39.60 2.36
C LEU A 166 -2.88 40.30 2.53
N TYR A 167 -2.89 41.61 2.79
CA TYR A 167 -4.11 42.40 2.89
C TYR A 167 -4.77 42.61 1.52
N GLY A 168 -6.10 42.62 1.48
CA GLY A 168 -6.89 42.87 0.26
C GLY A 168 -6.87 41.73 -0.78
N SER A 169 -6.22 40.61 -0.46
CA SER A 169 -6.34 39.39 -1.26
C SER A 169 -7.60 38.63 -0.84
N ASP A 170 -8.30 38.02 -1.81
CA ASP A 170 -9.37 37.05 -1.55
C ASP A 170 -8.85 35.86 -0.71
N ALA A 171 -9.68 34.86 -0.43
CA ALA A 171 -9.27 33.69 0.34
C ALA A 171 -8.05 32.95 -0.28
N VAL A 172 -6.83 33.24 0.19
CA VAL A 172 -5.57 32.67 -0.32
C VAL A 172 -5.06 31.59 0.63
N LYS A 173 -4.62 30.47 0.07
CA LYS A 173 -3.93 29.39 0.80
C LYS A 173 -2.54 29.20 0.22
N PHE A 174 -1.53 29.21 1.08
CA PHE A 174 -0.14 29.01 0.66
C PHE A 174 0.67 28.27 1.72
N ARG A 175 1.86 27.80 1.33
CA ARG A 175 2.85 27.22 2.23
C ARG A 175 4.07 28.11 2.24
N ALA A 176 4.62 28.34 3.42
CA ALA A 176 5.86 29.08 3.60
C ALA A 176 6.55 28.59 4.87
N ASN A 177 7.84 28.88 5.00
CA ASN A 177 8.54 28.67 6.26
C ASN A 177 8.18 29.81 7.22
N ASN A 178 7.94 29.48 8.48
CA ASN A 178 7.82 30.48 9.53
C ASN A 178 9.20 31.09 9.86
N GLN A 179 9.22 32.07 10.76
CA GLN A 179 10.47 32.69 11.27
C GLN A 179 11.47 31.68 11.88
N ARG A 180 11.02 30.47 12.23
CA ARG A 180 11.86 29.37 12.77
C ARG A 180 12.33 28.37 11.72
N GLY A 181 12.02 28.60 10.44
CA GLY A 181 12.38 27.71 9.34
C GLY A 181 11.52 26.45 9.24
N VAL A 182 10.39 26.39 9.95
CA VAL A 182 9.45 25.25 9.89
C VAL A 182 8.37 25.54 8.86
N GLU A 183 8.11 24.59 7.96
CA GLU A 183 7.06 24.73 6.96
C GLU A 183 5.67 24.76 7.62
N ARG A 184 4.91 25.82 7.32
CA ARG A 184 3.53 26.03 7.77
C ARG A 184 2.62 26.20 6.57
N ARG A 185 1.34 25.89 6.78
CA ARG A 185 0.27 26.22 5.84
C ARG A 185 -0.51 27.41 6.36
N TYR A 186 -0.61 28.44 5.55
CA TYR A 186 -1.31 29.68 5.87
C TYR A 186 -2.60 29.75 5.07
N SER A 187 -3.67 30.24 5.69
CA SER A 187 -4.93 30.57 5.01
C SER A 187 -5.33 31.98 5.42
N VAL A 188 -5.43 32.88 4.46
CA VAL A 188 -5.78 34.29 4.68
C VAL A 188 -7.17 34.55 4.15
N VAL A 189 -8.00 35.28 4.90
CA VAL A 189 -9.35 35.69 4.51
C VAL A 189 -9.59 37.13 4.98
N GLN A 190 -10.13 37.97 4.12
CA GLN A 190 -10.57 39.32 4.47
C GLN A 190 -11.95 39.27 5.16
N ILE A 191 -12.13 40.05 6.23
CA ILE A 191 -13.43 40.16 6.92
C ILE A 191 -14.29 41.19 6.18
N GLU A 192 -15.48 40.80 5.73
CA GLU A 192 -16.37 41.67 4.97
C GLU A 192 -16.80 42.89 5.80
N GLY A 193 -16.70 44.08 5.22
CA GLY A 193 -17.08 45.34 5.88
C GLY A 193 -16.13 45.79 7.00
N SER A 194 -14.92 45.23 7.10
CA SER A 194 -13.92 45.58 8.11
C SER A 194 -12.54 45.81 7.48
N PRO A 195 -11.72 46.75 7.99
CA PRO A 195 -10.32 46.90 7.57
C PRO A 195 -9.39 45.81 8.13
N ALA A 196 -9.93 44.69 8.62
CA ALA A 196 -9.18 43.58 9.20
C ALA A 196 -9.19 42.34 8.31
N SER A 197 -8.05 41.69 8.22
CA SER A 197 -7.87 40.37 7.62
C SER A 197 -7.49 39.34 8.69
N MET A 198 -7.74 38.07 8.40
CA MET A 198 -7.46 36.95 9.30
C MET A 198 -6.51 35.97 8.60
N ILE A 199 -5.47 35.54 9.30
CA ILE A 199 -4.56 34.47 8.89
C ILE A 199 -4.63 33.31 9.88
N ALA A 200 -5.01 32.14 9.37
CA ALA A 200 -4.96 30.87 10.09
C ALA A 200 -3.67 30.13 9.75
N ILE A 201 -2.93 29.72 10.79
CA ILE A 201 -1.66 29.00 10.67
C ILE A 201 -1.90 27.55 11.05
N TRP A 202 -1.62 26.64 10.12
CA TRP A 202 -1.82 25.21 10.30
C TRP A 202 -0.49 24.47 10.30
N ALA A 203 -0.38 23.47 11.16
CA ALA A 203 0.72 22.52 11.16
C ALA A 203 0.69 21.70 9.86
N THR A 204 1.86 21.53 9.23
CA THR A 204 1.99 20.67 8.04
C THR A 204 2.11 19.19 8.43
N ASP A 205 2.42 18.90 9.70
CA ASP A 205 2.92 17.62 10.22
C ASP A 205 2.04 16.96 11.30
N GLN A 206 0.90 17.53 11.70
CA GLN A 206 -0.06 16.86 12.61
C GLN A 206 -0.90 15.74 11.97
N GLY A 207 -0.37 15.14 10.90
CA GLY A 207 -0.58 13.71 10.68
C GLY A 207 0.55 12.96 11.40
N ILE A 208 0.47 12.83 12.73
CA ILE A 208 1.26 11.86 13.51
C ILE A 208 0.75 10.45 13.16
N GLU A 209 0.93 10.07 11.90
CA GLU A 209 1.11 8.69 11.50
C GLU A 209 2.58 8.61 11.13
N SER A 210 3.34 7.96 12.00
CA SER A 210 4.76 7.67 11.81
C SER A 210 5.08 7.34 10.35
N ASN A 211 6.15 7.89 9.79
CA ASN A 211 6.58 7.57 8.43
C ASN A 211 6.73 6.05 8.17
N LEU A 212 6.86 5.23 9.23
CA LEU A 212 6.81 3.78 9.14
C LEU A 212 5.43 3.24 8.70
N SER A 213 4.31 3.74 9.23
CA SER A 213 2.97 3.22 8.93
C SER A 213 2.49 3.57 7.53
N LYS A 214 2.89 4.73 6.98
CA LYS A 214 2.58 5.14 5.60
C LYS A 214 3.26 4.27 4.54
N ILE A 215 4.35 3.58 4.87
CA ILE A 215 5.05 2.66 3.96
C ILE A 215 4.67 1.22 4.25
N LEU A 216 4.63 0.81 5.53
CA LEU A 216 4.34 -0.57 5.90
C LEU A 216 2.90 -0.96 5.55
N VAL A 217 1.90 -0.13 5.82
CA VAL A 217 0.49 -0.55 5.69
C VAL A 217 0.05 -0.71 4.22
N PRO A 218 0.37 0.22 3.29
CA PRO A 218 -0.01 0.04 1.89
C PRO A 218 0.79 -1.07 1.18
N GLY A 219 2.02 -1.38 1.63
CA GLY A 219 2.85 -2.43 1.05
C GLY A 219 2.52 -3.84 1.56
N LEU A 220 2.09 -3.97 2.81
CA LEU A 220 1.83 -5.27 3.44
C LEU A 220 0.67 -6.01 2.78
N PHE A 221 -0.41 -5.31 2.41
CA PHE A 221 -1.58 -5.94 1.80
C PHE A 221 -1.28 -6.57 0.43
N PRO A 222 -0.66 -5.86 -0.55
CA PRO A 222 -0.21 -6.47 -1.80
C PRO A 222 0.81 -7.60 -1.60
N ALA A 223 1.73 -7.45 -0.64
CA ALA A 223 2.71 -8.49 -0.34
C ALA A 223 2.05 -9.77 0.18
N LEU A 224 1.13 -9.64 1.15
CA LEU A 224 0.36 -10.78 1.67
C LEU A 224 -0.50 -11.43 0.59
N MET A 225 -1.14 -10.64 -0.27
CA MET A 225 -1.88 -11.15 -1.42
C MET A 225 -0.99 -11.93 -2.39
N TRP A 226 0.23 -11.43 -2.65
CA TRP A 226 1.20 -12.12 -3.50
C TRP A 226 1.66 -13.45 -2.88
N PHE A 227 1.96 -13.47 -1.57
CA PHE A 227 2.31 -14.70 -0.87
C PHE A 227 1.15 -15.69 -0.81
N ALA A 228 -0.08 -15.23 -0.60
CA ALA A 228 -1.26 -16.09 -0.62
C ALA A 228 -1.47 -16.70 -2.02
N SER A 229 -1.33 -15.89 -3.08
CA SER A 229 -1.41 -16.35 -4.47
C SER A 229 -0.32 -17.39 -4.79
N MET A 230 0.91 -17.13 -4.38
CA MET A 230 2.03 -18.07 -4.53
C MET A 230 1.77 -19.39 -3.79
N GLY A 231 1.21 -19.31 -2.57
CA GLY A 231 0.84 -20.49 -1.78
C GLY A 231 -0.24 -21.34 -2.45
N VAL A 232 -1.29 -20.71 -2.99
CA VAL A 232 -2.35 -21.41 -3.74
C VAL A 232 -1.79 -22.06 -5.01
N ALA A 233 -0.94 -21.36 -5.77
CA ALA A 233 -0.31 -21.91 -6.96
C ALA A 233 0.60 -23.11 -6.64
N MET A 234 1.40 -23.03 -5.57
CA MET A 234 2.22 -24.15 -5.11
C MET A 234 1.38 -25.35 -4.67
N LEU A 235 0.30 -25.12 -3.92
CA LEU A 235 -0.61 -26.18 -3.50
C LEU A 235 -1.26 -26.88 -4.70
N ALA A 236 -1.78 -26.11 -5.66
CA ALA A 236 -2.39 -26.65 -6.88
C ALA A 236 -1.37 -27.45 -7.71
N MET A 237 -0.16 -26.93 -7.91
CA MET A 237 0.91 -27.63 -8.63
C MET A 237 1.28 -28.96 -7.96
N ASN A 238 1.39 -28.96 -6.63
CA ASN A 238 1.78 -30.15 -5.89
C ASN A 238 0.70 -31.24 -5.90
N THR A 239 -0.58 -30.86 -5.73
CA THR A 239 -1.69 -31.82 -5.66
C THR A 239 -2.13 -32.33 -7.03
N LEU A 240 -2.22 -31.46 -8.04
CA LEU A 240 -2.73 -31.84 -9.36
C LEU A 240 -1.65 -32.47 -10.25
N VAL A 241 -0.40 -32.01 -10.18
CA VAL A 241 0.65 -32.41 -11.13
C VAL A 241 1.75 -33.24 -10.46
N LEU A 242 2.46 -32.68 -9.47
CA LEU A 242 3.68 -33.32 -8.94
C LEU A 242 3.38 -34.65 -8.25
N SER A 243 2.27 -34.76 -7.52
CA SER A 243 1.86 -36.01 -6.89
C SER A 243 1.68 -37.14 -7.91
N HIS A 244 0.95 -36.89 -9.00
CA HIS A 244 0.68 -37.88 -10.05
C HIS A 244 1.94 -38.26 -10.82
N LEU A 245 2.79 -37.28 -11.17
CA LEU A 245 4.06 -37.56 -11.83
C LEU A 245 5.00 -38.42 -10.96
N ARG A 246 5.07 -38.14 -9.65
CA ARG A 246 5.86 -38.95 -8.71
C ARG A 246 5.35 -40.39 -8.62
N GLN A 247 4.03 -40.57 -8.61
CA GLN A 247 3.42 -41.90 -8.60
C GLN A 247 3.71 -42.66 -9.90
N LEU A 248 3.53 -42.02 -11.06
CA LEU A 248 3.84 -42.63 -12.35
C LEU A 248 5.32 -43.01 -12.45
N ARG A 249 6.23 -42.09 -12.08
CA ARG A 249 7.67 -42.37 -12.04
C ARG A 249 7.99 -43.59 -11.17
N LYS A 250 7.35 -43.72 -10.01
CA LYS A 250 7.53 -44.87 -9.13
C LYS A 250 7.06 -46.17 -9.79
N LYS A 251 5.89 -46.17 -10.46
CA LYS A 251 5.39 -47.34 -11.19
C LYS A 251 6.33 -47.76 -12.33
N MET A 252 6.82 -46.80 -13.11
CA MET A 252 7.77 -47.06 -14.19
C MET A 252 9.09 -47.62 -13.66
N GLY A 253 9.59 -47.09 -12.53
CA GLY A 253 10.80 -47.60 -11.88
C GLY A 253 10.64 -49.04 -11.40
N VAL A 254 9.52 -49.37 -10.74
CA VAL A 254 9.25 -50.75 -10.32
C VAL A 254 9.19 -51.70 -11.52
N PHE A 255 8.49 -51.33 -12.59
CA PHE A 255 8.44 -52.16 -13.79
C PHE A 255 9.81 -52.35 -14.45
N ALA A 256 10.66 -51.31 -14.46
CA ALA A 256 12.01 -51.40 -15.00
C ALA A 256 12.88 -52.38 -14.20
N ASP A 257 12.73 -52.41 -12.88
CA ASP A 257 13.54 -53.26 -11.99
C ASP A 257 12.99 -54.70 -11.88
N THR A 258 11.67 -54.88 -11.76
CA THR A 258 11.06 -56.19 -11.41
C THR A 258 10.20 -56.80 -12.50
N ARG A 259 9.94 -56.08 -13.62
CA ARG A 259 8.96 -56.46 -14.66
C ARG A 259 7.53 -56.65 -14.14
N GLU A 260 7.23 -56.14 -12.94
CA GLU A 260 5.90 -56.28 -12.33
C GLU A 260 5.00 -55.10 -12.67
N LEU A 261 3.77 -55.41 -13.11
CA LEU A 261 2.74 -54.41 -13.42
C LEU A 261 1.91 -54.07 -12.16
N ILE A 262 2.10 -52.88 -11.62
CA ILE A 262 1.26 -52.35 -10.55
C ILE A 262 -0.05 -51.81 -11.16
N ARG A 263 -1.16 -52.53 -10.94
CA ARG A 263 -2.49 -52.08 -11.38
C ARG A 263 -2.85 -50.74 -10.72
N PRO A 264 -3.49 -49.82 -11.45
CA PRO A 264 -3.93 -48.54 -10.89
C PRO A 264 -4.91 -48.80 -9.74
N GLY A 265 -4.59 -48.30 -8.55
CA GLY A 265 -5.55 -48.19 -7.47
C GLY A 265 -6.62 -47.15 -7.83
N GLU A 266 -7.84 -47.38 -7.36
CA GLU A 266 -8.99 -46.49 -7.55
C GLU A 266 -8.69 -45.12 -6.91
N SER A 267 -8.24 -44.15 -7.70
CA SER A 267 -7.99 -42.79 -7.22
C SER A 267 -9.22 -41.94 -7.47
N THR A 268 -9.82 -41.42 -6.39
CA THR A 268 -11.02 -40.58 -6.39
C THR A 268 -10.78 -39.11 -6.71
N LEU A 269 -9.57 -38.72 -7.11
CA LEU A 269 -9.20 -37.32 -7.39
C LEU A 269 -9.19 -37.02 -8.89
N LEU A 270 -9.53 -35.78 -9.27
CA LEU A 270 -9.44 -35.26 -10.64
C LEU A 270 -8.01 -35.47 -11.18
N LYS A 271 -7.85 -36.42 -12.11
CA LYS A 271 -6.61 -36.62 -12.88
C LYS A 271 -6.63 -35.71 -14.11
N PRO A 272 -5.51 -35.03 -14.44
CA PRO A 272 -5.40 -34.33 -15.72
C PRO A 272 -5.45 -35.32 -16.90
N LEU A 273 -6.18 -34.98 -17.97
CA LEU A 273 -6.40 -35.84 -19.14
C LEU A 273 -5.09 -36.34 -19.77
N GLU A 274 -4.08 -35.47 -19.86
CA GLU A 274 -2.76 -35.79 -20.42
C GLU A 274 -2.02 -36.88 -19.62
N LEU A 275 -2.16 -36.86 -18.29
CA LEU A 275 -1.48 -37.84 -17.41
C LEU A 275 -2.19 -39.18 -17.42
N GLU A 276 -3.51 -39.18 -17.61
CA GLU A 276 -4.30 -40.40 -17.79
C GLU A 276 -3.93 -41.11 -19.08
N ASP A 277 -3.79 -40.38 -20.19
CA ASP A 277 -3.35 -40.97 -21.46
C ASP A 277 -1.92 -41.52 -21.37
N LEU A 278 -1.01 -40.80 -20.70
CA LEU A 278 0.36 -41.29 -20.47
C LEU A 278 0.38 -42.59 -19.63
N GLU A 279 -0.43 -42.68 -18.58
CA GLU A 279 -0.55 -43.88 -17.75
C GLU A 279 -1.12 -45.06 -18.57
N ALA A 280 -2.13 -44.82 -19.39
CA ALA A 280 -2.71 -45.83 -20.28
C ALA A 280 -1.72 -46.30 -21.35
N ASN A 281 -0.99 -45.38 -21.98
CA ASN A 281 0.05 -45.69 -22.96
C ASN A 281 1.17 -46.54 -22.35
N PHE A 282 1.64 -46.18 -21.16
CA PHE A 282 2.66 -46.94 -20.44
C PHE A 282 2.17 -48.37 -20.10
N ALA A 283 0.92 -48.50 -19.63
CA ALA A 283 0.34 -49.81 -19.32
C ALA A 283 0.27 -50.71 -20.56
N ARG A 284 -0.24 -50.19 -21.69
CA ARG A 284 -0.30 -50.94 -22.96
C ARG A 284 1.08 -51.39 -23.44
N MET A 285 2.07 -50.49 -23.40
CA MET A 285 3.43 -50.80 -23.82
C MET A 285 4.08 -51.86 -22.93
N SER A 286 3.90 -51.74 -21.61
CA SER A 286 4.48 -52.68 -20.64
C SER A 286 3.88 -54.08 -20.76
N GLU A 287 2.56 -54.18 -20.99
CA GLU A 287 1.89 -55.45 -21.25
C GLU A 287 2.35 -56.10 -22.57
N ALA A 288 2.52 -55.30 -23.62
CA ALA A 288 3.07 -55.77 -24.90
C ALA A 288 4.50 -56.33 -24.71
N ILE A 289 5.36 -55.63 -23.97
CA ILE A 289 6.73 -56.08 -23.66
C ILE A 289 6.71 -57.44 -22.94
N LEU A 290 5.90 -57.59 -21.89
CA LEU A 290 5.81 -58.86 -21.16
C LEU A 290 5.32 -60.01 -22.04
N ARG A 291 4.37 -59.73 -22.94
CA ARG A 291 3.84 -60.71 -23.88
C ARG A 291 4.89 -61.14 -24.89
N ASP A 292 5.66 -60.19 -25.43
CA ASP A 292 6.73 -60.46 -26.38
C ASP A 292 7.86 -61.24 -25.72
N GLU A 293 8.25 -60.88 -24.49
CA GLU A 293 9.25 -61.60 -23.68
C GLU A 293 8.83 -63.06 -23.44
N ALA A 294 7.59 -63.28 -23.00
CA ALA A 294 7.04 -64.62 -22.83
C ALA A 294 6.97 -65.40 -24.16
N GLY A 295 6.69 -64.72 -25.28
CA GLY A 295 6.70 -65.30 -26.62
C GLY A 295 8.10 -65.77 -27.04
N ILE A 296 9.11 -64.93 -26.81
CA ILE A 296 10.52 -65.24 -27.10
C ILE A 296 11.01 -66.38 -26.23
N GLU A 297 10.73 -66.38 -24.93
CA GLU A 297 11.11 -67.47 -24.03
C GLU A 297 10.51 -68.82 -24.47
N ASN A 298 9.22 -68.82 -24.85
CA ASN A 298 8.57 -70.02 -25.37
C ASN A 298 9.21 -70.50 -26.68
N ALA A 299 9.49 -69.59 -27.62
CA ALA A 299 10.14 -69.92 -28.88
C ALA A 299 11.57 -70.45 -28.67
N LEU A 300 12.33 -69.87 -27.73
CA LEU A 300 13.65 -70.35 -27.35
C LEU A 300 13.58 -71.76 -26.75
N ARG A 301 12.61 -72.01 -25.85
CA ARG A 301 12.39 -73.34 -25.27
C ARG A 301 12.04 -74.37 -26.33
N GLU A 302 11.11 -74.05 -27.24
CA GLU A 302 10.70 -74.93 -28.33
C GLU A 302 11.88 -75.25 -29.26
N LYS A 303 12.66 -74.23 -29.66
CA LYS A 303 13.87 -74.42 -30.46
C LYS A 303 14.89 -75.31 -29.74
N GLY A 304 15.09 -75.12 -28.44
CA GLY A 304 15.99 -75.96 -27.62
C GLY A 304 15.56 -77.44 -27.61
N VAL A 305 14.28 -77.71 -27.42
CA VAL A 305 13.73 -79.07 -27.47
C VAL A 305 13.90 -79.69 -28.87
N LEU A 306 13.61 -78.93 -29.93
CA LEU A 306 13.75 -79.40 -31.31
C LEU A 306 15.21 -79.75 -31.65
N VAL A 307 16.16 -78.90 -31.28
CA VAL A 307 17.59 -79.14 -31.50
C VAL A 307 18.04 -80.41 -30.76
N LYS A 308 17.60 -80.58 -29.51
CA LYS A 308 17.90 -81.79 -28.72
C LYS A 308 17.35 -83.05 -29.37
N GLU A 309 16.12 -83.01 -29.89
CA GLU A 309 15.50 -84.14 -30.60
C GLU A 309 16.26 -84.48 -31.90
N ILE A 310 16.67 -83.46 -32.69
CA ILE A 310 17.51 -83.67 -33.88
C ILE A 310 18.81 -84.39 -33.50
N HIS A 311 19.49 -83.93 -32.46
CA HIS A 311 20.76 -84.54 -32.02
C HIS A 311 20.56 -86.01 -31.60
N HIS A 312 19.49 -86.30 -30.85
CA HIS A 312 19.12 -87.67 -30.49
C HIS A 312 18.87 -88.54 -31.73
N ARG A 313 18.16 -88.04 -32.73
CA ARG A 313 17.89 -88.78 -33.97
C ARG A 313 19.14 -89.03 -34.80
N VAL A 314 20.04 -88.04 -34.92
CA VAL A 314 21.31 -88.20 -35.64
C VAL A 314 22.15 -89.29 -34.97
N LYS A 315 22.25 -89.28 -33.63
CA LYS A 315 22.93 -90.34 -32.88
C LYS A 315 22.33 -91.72 -33.17
N ASN A 316 21.01 -91.86 -33.10
CA ASN A 316 20.33 -93.13 -33.37
C ASN A 316 20.56 -93.60 -34.81
N ASN A 317 20.52 -92.70 -35.80
CA ASN A 317 20.74 -93.02 -37.20
C ASN A 317 22.18 -93.49 -37.46
N LEU A 318 23.19 -92.81 -36.89
CA LEU A 318 24.59 -93.20 -37.05
C LEU A 318 24.88 -94.57 -36.41
N GLN A 319 24.27 -94.87 -35.26
CA GLN A 319 24.36 -96.18 -34.61
C GLN A 319 23.72 -97.29 -35.46
N LEU A 320 22.56 -97.02 -36.05
CA LEU A 320 21.86 -97.96 -36.94
C LEU A 320 22.68 -98.23 -38.20
N ILE A 321 23.21 -97.18 -38.86
CA ILE A 321 24.07 -97.32 -40.03
C ILE A 321 25.31 -98.15 -39.70
N SER A 322 25.99 -97.87 -38.58
CA SER A 322 27.15 -98.66 -38.13
C SER A 322 26.79 -100.14 -37.89
N SER A 323 25.60 -100.42 -37.35
CA SER A 323 25.11 -101.78 -37.12
C SER A 323 24.83 -102.54 -38.43
N ILE A 324 24.25 -101.86 -39.43
CA ILE A 324 24.02 -102.43 -40.77
C ILE A 324 25.36 -102.73 -41.46
N ILE A 325 26.31 -101.79 -41.44
CA ILE A 325 27.63 -101.99 -42.07
C ILE A 325 28.35 -103.17 -41.42
N ASN A 326 28.32 -103.28 -40.08
CA ASN A 326 28.84 -104.45 -39.35
C ASN A 326 28.23 -105.76 -39.83
N MET A 327 26.92 -105.79 -40.06
CA MET A 327 26.22 -106.97 -40.58
C MET A 327 26.66 -107.29 -42.02
N GLN A 328 26.82 -106.28 -42.87
CA GLN A 328 27.31 -106.45 -44.25
C GLN A 328 28.76 -106.96 -44.29
N ILE A 329 29.64 -106.49 -43.39
CA ILE A 329 31.01 -106.98 -43.25
C ILE A 329 31.02 -108.48 -42.91
N ARG A 330 30.16 -108.92 -41.97
CA ARG A 330 30.05 -110.34 -41.59
C ARG A 330 29.54 -111.22 -42.74
N GLY A 331 28.68 -110.68 -43.62
CA GLY A 331 28.12 -111.39 -44.77
C GLY A 331 28.99 -111.40 -46.04
N ALA A 332 30.03 -110.57 -46.11
CA ALA A 332 30.88 -110.42 -47.29
C ALA A 332 31.84 -111.62 -47.47
N ARG A 333 31.95 -112.13 -48.71
CA ARG A 333 32.76 -113.32 -49.05
C ARG A 333 34.21 -113.00 -49.48
N HIS A 334 34.45 -111.81 -50.04
CA HIS A 334 35.76 -111.38 -50.53
C HIS A 334 36.43 -110.42 -49.54
N GLU A 335 37.72 -110.62 -49.26
CA GLU A 335 38.47 -109.80 -48.29
C GLU A 335 38.62 -108.33 -48.74
N GLU A 336 38.67 -108.08 -50.04
CA GLU A 336 38.68 -106.71 -50.59
C GLU A 336 37.39 -105.94 -50.21
N THR A 337 36.22 -106.59 -50.31
CA THR A 337 34.93 -106.00 -49.92
C THR A 337 34.85 -105.73 -48.42
N LYS A 338 35.36 -106.64 -47.58
CA LYS A 338 35.42 -106.43 -46.11
C LYS A 338 36.31 -105.23 -45.76
N THR A 339 37.44 -105.09 -46.44
CA THR A 339 38.38 -103.99 -46.22
C THR A 339 37.74 -102.64 -46.57
N THR A 340 37.07 -102.55 -47.72
CA THR A 340 36.34 -101.35 -48.12
C THR A 340 35.18 -101.02 -47.17
N LEU A 341 34.40 -102.01 -46.72
CA LEU A 341 33.30 -101.79 -45.78
C LEU A 341 33.79 -101.36 -44.38
N ARG A 342 34.94 -101.88 -43.91
CA ARG A 342 35.59 -101.40 -42.68
C ARG A 342 36.01 -99.95 -42.80
N GLN A 343 36.59 -99.54 -43.93
CA GLN A 343 36.92 -98.12 -44.16
C GLN A 343 35.68 -97.21 -44.14
N VAL A 344 34.53 -97.67 -44.66
CA VAL A 344 33.27 -96.92 -44.59
C VAL A 344 32.75 -96.86 -43.15
N GLN A 345 32.83 -97.96 -42.39
CA GLN A 345 32.48 -97.98 -40.98
C GLN A 345 33.32 -96.98 -40.16
N ASP A 346 34.63 -96.98 -40.35
CA ASP A 346 35.55 -96.08 -39.65
C ASP A 346 35.20 -94.62 -39.92
N ARG A 347 34.81 -94.28 -41.15
CA ARG A 347 34.32 -92.93 -41.50
C ARG A 347 33.01 -92.58 -40.80
N VAL A 348 32.06 -93.51 -40.69
CA VAL A 348 30.79 -93.30 -39.97
C VAL A 348 31.04 -93.09 -38.48
N VAL A 349 31.95 -93.85 -37.87
CA VAL A 349 32.36 -93.69 -36.46
C VAL A 349 33.06 -92.35 -36.24
N SER A 350 33.93 -91.94 -37.16
CA SER A 350 34.56 -90.62 -37.13
C SER A 350 33.52 -89.49 -37.21
N LEU A 351 32.52 -89.60 -38.09
CA LEU A 351 31.46 -88.61 -38.21
C LEU A 351 30.59 -88.52 -36.95
N ALA A 352 30.29 -89.65 -36.32
CA ALA A 352 29.58 -89.70 -35.04
C ALA A 352 30.38 -89.03 -33.91
N THR A 353 31.70 -89.19 -33.92
CA THR A 353 32.60 -88.55 -32.96
C THR A 353 32.64 -87.03 -33.17
N ILE A 354 32.83 -86.57 -34.40
CA ILE A 354 32.81 -85.14 -34.75
C ILE A 354 31.47 -84.49 -34.38
N HIS A 355 30.35 -85.14 -34.69
CA HIS A 355 29.02 -84.62 -34.36
C HIS A 355 28.80 -84.50 -32.83
N ARG A 356 29.32 -85.45 -32.04
CA ARG A 356 29.26 -85.40 -30.58
C ARG A 356 30.11 -84.23 -30.04
N ASP A 357 31.33 -84.07 -30.55
CA ASP A 357 32.27 -83.06 -30.06
C ASP A 357 31.76 -81.63 -30.39
N LEU A 358 31.22 -81.43 -31.60
CA LEU A 358 30.62 -80.15 -31.99
C LEU A 358 29.42 -79.78 -31.11
N TYR A 359 28.54 -80.74 -30.79
CA TYR A 359 27.39 -80.49 -29.92
C TYR A 359 27.80 -80.20 -28.48
N GLN A 360 28.73 -80.98 -27.91
CA GLN A 360 29.26 -80.73 -26.56
C GLN A 360 29.93 -79.36 -26.44
N SER A 361 30.60 -78.90 -27.50
CA SER A 361 31.17 -77.56 -27.54
C SER A 361 30.13 -76.44 -27.57
N GLN A 362 28.95 -76.67 -28.17
CA GLN A 362 27.84 -75.71 -28.19
C GLN A 362 27.09 -75.65 -26.85
N GLU A 363 26.94 -76.76 -26.13
CA GLU A 363 26.33 -76.77 -24.78
C GLU A 363 27.25 -76.15 -23.71
N GLY A 364 28.57 -76.34 -23.83
CA GLY A 364 29.54 -75.80 -22.85
C GLY A 364 29.80 -74.29 -22.93
N GLY A 365 29.43 -73.64 -24.04
CA GLY A 365 29.69 -72.21 -24.28
C GLY A 365 28.68 -71.22 -23.67
N GLY A 366 27.67 -71.71 -22.93
CA GLY A 366 26.58 -70.88 -22.40
C GLY A 366 26.65 -70.55 -20.90
N SER A 367 27.75 -70.85 -20.22
CA SER A 367 27.96 -70.50 -18.80
C SER A 367 29.19 -69.62 -18.64
N MET A 368 29.07 -68.34 -19.02
CA MET A 368 29.91 -67.23 -18.57
C MET A 368 29.10 -65.94 -18.56
#